data_AF-L1I959-F1
#
_entry.id   AF-L1I959-F1
#
_cell.length_a   1.000
_cell.length_b   1.000
_cell.length_c   1.000
_cell.angle_alpha   90.00
_cell.angle_beta   90.00
_cell.angle_gamma   90.00
#
_symmetry.space_group_name_H-M   'P 1'
#
loop_
_entity.id
_entity.type
_entity.pdbx_description
1 polymer ?
#
loop_
_entity_poly.entity_id
_entity_poly.type
_entity_poly.pdbx_seq_one_letter_code
_entity_poly.pdbx_strand_id
1 'polypeptide(L)'
;MITMLMLTMPMTMTIIMASYGTDISSFQEYVDDSLKIAIFKHAIIAENTTEDAIAAEIKERFEDELPHVLQGETAQLGSSSAKLLNYIPVDLFELVPDKMASNTVIKLSVLEAGEYVIFANHFLSEWEGSMRFMMDVHGDAVIPDASSQCHSTLSSSTVWGLSILGAMIGAVMSLSGVLIVAPVIRMKEVWVLKYLNFFAAGVLLSFVLVHLIPEAGNLTGRVDWKVSTTVLAGFFAGLLIEHSIHLFFTPQVTEQATIGVASGNLAERGELVLVDHHGEATKVSEKENAQEIVAWGRIGNILIGDFFHNFFDGVSTAIAFKYCGTGLGWIVVGASVAHELPQELSDFVVLYNSGLSIKWALISNLMSSLSAVLGSIVILAATESIEHNINHDMGLCLGFGGGLLLYIGTGLVMDIVKVSDVRSAMICWLSFILGAVALGLTALNHIHCECFGDESSHEGHNH
;
A
#
# COMPACT_ATOMS: atom_id res chain seq x y z
N MET A 1 5.37 -5.33 -29.91
CA MET A 1 6.27 -4.28 -29.38
C MET A 1 7.60 -4.96 -29.05
N ILE A 2 8.76 -4.30 -29.12
CA ILE A 2 10.02 -4.92 -28.65
C ILE A 2 10.47 -4.20 -27.40
N THR A 3 10.71 -4.94 -26.33
CA THR A 3 11.14 -4.41 -25.04
C THR A 3 12.64 -4.60 -24.89
N MET A 4 13.36 -3.55 -24.49
CA MET A 4 14.80 -3.59 -24.19
C MET A 4 15.03 -3.65 -22.68
N LEU A 5 15.98 -4.49 -22.26
CA LEU A 5 16.35 -4.70 -20.87
C LEU A 5 17.87 -4.70 -20.73
N MET A 6 18.40 -3.97 -19.75
CA MET A 6 19.82 -3.97 -19.44
C MET A 6 20.07 -4.71 -18.13
N LEU A 7 20.99 -5.67 -18.15
CA LEU A 7 21.22 -6.59 -17.04
C LEU A 7 22.70 -6.89 -16.83
N THR A 8 23.13 -6.89 -15.57
CA THR A 8 24.43 -7.42 -15.18
C THR A 8 24.33 -8.94 -15.00
N MET A 9 24.87 -9.72 -15.94
CA MET A 9 24.80 -11.18 -15.88
C MET A 9 26.04 -11.79 -15.23
N PRO A 10 25.89 -12.68 -14.23
CA PRO A 10 26.94 -13.61 -13.83
C PRO A 10 27.16 -14.67 -14.92
N MET A 11 28.24 -15.48 -14.84
CA MET A 11 28.56 -16.51 -15.86
C MET A 11 27.41 -17.49 -16.17
N THR A 12 26.42 -17.62 -15.28
CA THR A 12 25.22 -18.41 -15.51
C THR A 12 24.00 -17.73 -14.90
N MET A 13 22.98 -17.50 -15.70
CA MET A 13 21.67 -16.97 -15.32
C MET A 13 20.59 -18.01 -15.63
N THR A 14 19.48 -18.02 -14.88
CA THR A 14 18.38 -18.95 -15.14
C THR A 14 17.11 -18.16 -15.45
N ILE A 15 16.65 -18.17 -16.70
CA ILE A 15 15.32 -17.67 -17.02
C ILE A 15 14.31 -18.71 -16.53
N ILE A 16 13.39 -18.28 -15.67
CA ILE A 16 12.28 -19.12 -15.22
C ILE A 16 11.01 -18.42 -15.69
N MET A 17 10.30 -19.04 -16.62
CA MET A 17 8.96 -18.62 -17.01
C MET A 17 7.97 -19.46 -16.19
N ALA A 18 7.42 -18.91 -15.11
CA ALA A 18 6.53 -19.66 -14.22
C ALA A 18 5.16 -19.00 -14.11
N SER A 19 4.10 -19.81 -14.17
CA SER A 19 2.80 -19.43 -13.65
C SER A 19 2.84 -19.56 -12.13
N TYR A 20 2.54 -18.49 -11.41
CA TYR A 20 2.32 -18.54 -9.96
C TYR A 20 0.83 -18.31 -9.72
N GLY A 21 0.11 -19.34 -9.25
CA GLY A 21 -1.33 -19.25 -8.99
C GLY A 21 -2.11 -20.42 -9.60
N THR A 22 -3.43 -20.40 -9.43
CA THR A 22 -4.37 -21.38 -10.04
C THR A 22 -4.79 -21.01 -11.46
N ASP A 23 -4.38 -19.85 -11.95
CA ASP A 23 -4.75 -19.35 -13.27
C ASP A 23 -3.72 -19.80 -14.32
N ILE A 24 -3.93 -21.01 -14.82
CA ILE A 24 -3.14 -21.60 -15.91
C ILE A 24 -3.54 -20.97 -17.26
N SER A 25 -4.71 -20.33 -17.35
CA SER A 25 -5.25 -19.77 -18.60
C SER A 25 -4.42 -18.63 -19.14
N SER A 26 -4.06 -17.65 -18.29
CA SER A 26 -3.23 -16.50 -18.71
C SER A 26 -1.82 -16.94 -19.14
N PHE A 27 -1.25 -17.91 -18.44
CA PHE A 27 0.01 -18.53 -18.85
C PHE A 27 -0.15 -19.24 -20.19
N GLN A 28 -1.23 -20.00 -20.43
CA GLN A 28 -1.46 -20.66 -21.70
C GLN A 28 -1.67 -19.69 -22.87
N GLU A 29 -2.35 -18.56 -22.64
CA GLU A 29 -2.55 -17.50 -23.64
C GLU A 29 -1.23 -16.83 -24.02
N TYR A 30 -0.37 -16.52 -23.04
CA TYR A 30 1.00 -16.04 -23.32
C TYR A 30 1.87 -17.11 -24.01
N VAL A 31 1.77 -18.37 -23.58
CA VAL A 31 2.58 -19.49 -24.10
C VAL A 31 2.14 -19.96 -25.50
N ASP A 32 0.96 -19.56 -25.94
CA ASP A 32 0.53 -19.79 -27.33
C ASP A 32 1.36 -18.99 -28.33
N ASP A 33 1.94 -17.85 -27.91
CA ASP A 33 2.92 -17.06 -28.63
C ASP A 33 4.33 -17.28 -28.03
N SER A 34 5.23 -17.94 -28.76
CA SER A 34 6.61 -18.16 -28.31
C SER A 34 7.36 -16.86 -27.95
N LEU A 35 8.16 -16.85 -26.87
CA LEU A 35 8.96 -15.69 -26.47
C LEU A 35 10.26 -15.62 -27.27
N LYS A 36 10.39 -14.63 -28.15
CA LYS A 36 11.60 -14.37 -28.95
C LYS A 36 12.49 -13.40 -28.21
N ILE A 37 13.75 -13.77 -28.02
CA ILE A 37 14.76 -12.96 -27.33
C ILE A 37 15.99 -12.74 -28.21
N ALA A 38 16.60 -11.56 -28.08
CA ALA A 38 17.88 -11.21 -28.65
C ALA A 38 18.79 -10.69 -27.54
N ILE A 39 19.97 -11.27 -27.36
CA ILE A 39 20.89 -10.94 -26.28
C ILE A 39 22.26 -10.59 -26.84
N PHE A 40 22.86 -9.50 -26.36
CA PHE A 40 24.22 -9.12 -26.71
C PHE A 40 24.89 -8.31 -25.60
N LYS A 41 26.23 -8.26 -25.60
CA LYS A 41 27.01 -7.56 -24.56
C LYS A 41 26.95 -6.04 -24.78
N HIS A 42 26.66 -5.27 -23.73
CA HIS A 42 26.46 -3.82 -23.82
C HIS A 42 27.66 -3.08 -24.40
N ALA A 43 28.88 -3.48 -24.01
CA ALA A 43 30.14 -2.85 -24.42
C ALA A 43 30.41 -2.83 -25.95
N ILE A 44 29.54 -3.45 -26.76
CA ILE A 44 29.68 -3.55 -28.22
C ILE A 44 28.80 -2.51 -28.96
N ILE A 45 27.93 -1.79 -28.25
CA ILE A 45 27.14 -0.70 -28.86
C ILE A 45 28.08 0.48 -29.16
N ALA A 46 28.25 0.83 -30.44
CA ALA A 46 29.03 2.00 -30.85
C ALA A 46 28.30 3.30 -30.44
N GLU A 47 29.05 4.31 -29.96
CA GLU A 47 28.54 5.60 -29.43
C GLU A 47 27.52 6.34 -30.33
N ASN A 48 27.49 6.06 -31.63
CA ASN A 48 26.58 6.69 -32.60
C ASN A 48 25.36 5.84 -33.01
N THR A 49 25.09 4.72 -32.33
CA THR A 49 23.97 3.83 -32.66
C THR A 49 22.79 4.12 -31.74
N THR A 50 21.62 4.41 -32.31
CA THR A 50 20.39 4.64 -31.52
C THR A 50 19.70 3.32 -31.17
N GLU A 51 19.07 3.27 -30.00
CA GLU A 51 18.28 2.11 -29.54
C GLU A 51 17.18 1.74 -30.53
N ASP A 52 16.50 2.73 -31.10
CA ASP A 52 15.46 2.54 -32.12
C ASP A 52 15.98 1.82 -33.38
N ALA A 53 17.21 2.12 -33.79
CA ALA A 53 17.82 1.48 -34.96
C ALA A 53 18.15 0.01 -34.69
N ILE A 54 18.62 -0.30 -33.47
CA ILE A 54 18.87 -1.67 -33.02
C ILE A 54 17.55 -2.44 -32.90
N ALA A 55 16.53 -1.83 -32.29
CA ALA A 55 15.21 -2.43 -32.13
C ALA A 55 14.55 -2.74 -33.48
N ALA A 56 14.67 -1.85 -34.46
CA ALA A 56 14.14 -2.06 -35.81
C ALA A 56 14.80 -3.26 -36.52
N GLU A 57 16.13 -3.40 -36.46
CA GLU A 57 16.83 -4.54 -37.08
C GLU A 57 16.52 -5.86 -36.35
N ILE A 58 16.44 -5.84 -35.01
CA ILE A 58 16.05 -7.03 -34.23
C ILE A 58 14.62 -7.47 -34.60
N LYS A 59 13.71 -6.51 -34.79
CA LYS A 59 12.33 -6.80 -35.20
C LYS A 59 12.27 -7.53 -36.53
N GLU A 60 13.04 -7.09 -37.51
CA GLU A 60 13.12 -7.74 -38.81
C GLU A 60 13.64 -9.18 -38.67
N ARG A 61 14.66 -9.40 -37.82
CA ARG A 61 15.23 -10.74 -37.59
C ARG A 61 14.33 -11.68 -36.79
N PHE A 62 13.41 -11.15 -35.98
CA PHE A 62 12.41 -11.98 -35.29
C PHE A 62 11.37 -12.58 -36.25
N GLU A 63 11.29 -12.12 -37.50
CA GLU A 63 10.45 -12.72 -38.55
C GLU A 63 11.14 -13.92 -39.23
N ASP A 64 12.45 -14.10 -39.03
CA ASP A 64 13.20 -15.26 -39.54
C ASP A 64 12.97 -16.52 -38.67
N GLU A 65 13.29 -17.71 -39.21
CA GLU A 65 13.31 -18.94 -38.41
C GLU A 65 14.41 -18.86 -37.33
N LEU A 66 14.00 -18.85 -36.06
CA LEU A 66 14.89 -18.77 -34.90
C LEU A 66 15.16 -20.16 -34.29
N PRO A 67 16.33 -20.40 -33.70
CA PRO A 67 16.59 -21.63 -32.96
C PRO A 67 15.72 -21.69 -31.70
N HIS A 68 15.03 -22.82 -31.53
CA HIS A 68 14.19 -23.06 -30.35
C HIS A 68 15.00 -23.54 -29.15
N VAL A 69 14.68 -23.03 -27.97
CA VAL A 69 15.22 -23.50 -26.69
C VAL A 69 14.06 -24.02 -25.84
N LEU A 70 14.13 -25.29 -25.47
CA LEU A 70 13.06 -26.00 -24.78
C LEU A 70 13.26 -26.00 -23.26
N GLN A 71 12.22 -26.42 -22.53
CA GLN A 71 12.27 -26.60 -21.09
C GLN A 71 13.44 -27.50 -20.66
N GLY A 72 14.21 -27.04 -19.67
CA GLY A 72 15.33 -27.76 -19.09
C GLY A 72 16.63 -27.65 -19.91
N GLU A 73 16.59 -27.03 -21.09
CA GLU A 73 17.78 -26.80 -21.90
C GLU A 73 18.58 -25.58 -21.43
N THR A 74 19.84 -25.54 -21.87
CA THR A 74 20.77 -24.45 -21.61
C THR A 74 21.17 -23.81 -22.92
N ALA A 75 20.84 -22.53 -23.12
CA ALA A 75 21.34 -21.75 -24.24
C ALA A 75 22.71 -21.16 -23.87
N GLN A 76 23.72 -21.41 -24.70
CA GLN A 76 25.05 -20.81 -24.56
C GLN A 76 25.18 -19.56 -25.43
N LEU A 77 25.31 -18.42 -24.77
CA LEU A 77 25.46 -17.10 -25.38
C LEU A 77 26.92 -16.90 -25.83
N GLY A 78 27.12 -16.23 -26.97
CA GLY A 78 28.42 -16.01 -27.61
C GLY A 78 28.82 -17.09 -28.62
N SER A 79 27.89 -17.97 -29.00
CA SER A 79 28.10 -19.00 -30.03
C SER A 79 27.54 -18.61 -31.42
N SER A 80 26.78 -17.51 -31.48
CA SER A 80 26.07 -17.06 -32.67
C SER A 80 26.95 -16.50 -33.80
N SER A 81 26.51 -16.79 -35.03
CA SER A 81 26.99 -16.23 -36.30
C SER A 81 26.23 -14.98 -36.76
N ALA A 82 25.14 -14.59 -36.09
CA ALA A 82 24.32 -13.45 -36.45
C ALA A 82 24.96 -12.13 -35.98
N LYS A 83 24.96 -11.14 -36.86
CA LYS A 83 25.49 -9.79 -36.60
C LYS A 83 24.42 -8.75 -36.85
N LEU A 84 24.17 -7.90 -35.87
CA LEU A 84 23.43 -6.65 -36.04
C LEU A 84 24.40 -5.55 -36.52
N LEU A 85 23.94 -4.64 -37.36
CA LEU A 85 24.68 -3.44 -37.78
C LEU A 85 26.18 -3.72 -38.02
N ASN A 86 26.46 -4.69 -38.92
CA ASN A 86 27.78 -5.18 -39.37
C ASN A 86 28.80 -5.68 -38.31
N TYR A 87 28.65 -5.42 -37.02
CA TYR A 87 29.71 -5.71 -36.03
C TYR A 87 29.24 -6.11 -34.63
N ILE A 88 27.95 -6.04 -34.31
CA ILE A 88 27.45 -6.44 -32.99
C ILE A 88 27.04 -7.91 -33.05
N PRO A 89 27.78 -8.85 -32.42
CA PRO A 89 27.35 -10.24 -32.32
C PRO A 89 26.13 -10.30 -31.42
N VAL A 90 25.08 -10.95 -31.91
CA VAL A 90 23.83 -11.12 -31.17
C VAL A 90 23.42 -12.59 -31.18
N ASP A 91 23.01 -13.09 -30.03
CA ASP A 91 22.38 -14.40 -29.93
C ASP A 91 20.86 -14.20 -29.97
N LEU A 92 20.18 -14.80 -30.94
CA LEU A 92 18.72 -14.78 -31.05
C LEU A 92 18.17 -16.18 -30.80
N PHE A 93 17.10 -16.28 -30.03
CA PHE A 93 16.42 -17.53 -29.72
C PHE A 93 14.92 -17.33 -29.67
N GLU A 94 14.21 -18.41 -29.92
CA GLU A 94 12.80 -18.56 -29.57
C GLU A 94 12.70 -19.50 -28.36
N LEU A 95 12.25 -18.95 -27.23
CA LEU A 95 12.01 -19.71 -26.01
C LEU A 95 10.62 -20.35 -26.11
N VAL A 96 10.59 -21.69 -26.12
CA VAL A 96 9.34 -22.45 -26.24
C VAL A 96 8.98 -23.02 -24.87
N PRO A 97 7.92 -22.51 -24.22
CA PRO A 97 7.54 -22.97 -22.89
C PRO A 97 6.88 -24.36 -22.94
N ASP A 98 7.04 -25.14 -21.86
CA ASP A 98 6.26 -26.37 -21.68
C ASP A 98 4.83 -26.01 -21.25
N LYS A 99 3.90 -26.19 -22.20
CA LYS A 99 2.45 -25.97 -22.04
C LYS A 99 1.80 -26.89 -20.99
N MET A 100 2.47 -27.96 -20.58
CA MET A 100 1.94 -28.92 -19.61
C MET A 100 2.53 -28.75 -18.20
N ALA A 101 3.53 -27.89 -18.03
CA ALA A 101 4.16 -27.63 -16.74
C ALA A 101 3.67 -26.33 -16.10
N SER A 102 3.63 -26.29 -14.77
CA SER A 102 3.38 -25.07 -14.00
C SER A 102 4.49 -24.03 -14.17
N ASN A 103 5.67 -24.46 -14.64
CA ASN A 103 6.79 -23.59 -14.95
C ASN A 103 7.68 -24.19 -16.06
N THR A 104 8.30 -23.30 -16.82
CA THR A 104 9.37 -23.59 -17.76
C THR A 104 10.66 -22.97 -17.25
N VAL A 105 11.71 -23.77 -17.12
CA VAL A 105 13.04 -23.31 -16.71
C VAL A 105 13.98 -23.41 -17.90
N ILE A 106 14.60 -22.30 -18.28
CA ILE A 106 15.59 -22.20 -19.35
C ILE A 106 16.84 -21.55 -18.80
N LYS A 107 18.00 -22.21 -18.91
CA LYS A 107 19.25 -21.65 -18.40
C LYS A 107 19.96 -20.87 -19.49
N LEU A 108 20.34 -19.63 -19.20
CA LEU A 108 21.20 -18.83 -20.06
C LEU A 108 22.62 -18.84 -19.48
N SER A 109 23.58 -19.34 -20.25
CA SER A 109 25.00 -19.29 -19.85
C SER A 109 25.73 -18.30 -20.73
N VAL A 110 26.40 -17.31 -20.11
CA VAL A 110 27.27 -16.37 -20.80
C VAL A 110 28.73 -16.79 -20.64
N LEU A 111 29.53 -16.60 -21.70
CA LEU A 111 30.97 -16.92 -21.67
C LEU A 111 31.76 -15.99 -20.75
N GLU A 112 31.33 -14.73 -20.64
CA GLU A 112 31.95 -13.72 -19.79
C GLU A 112 30.88 -13.02 -18.95
N ALA A 113 31.12 -12.88 -17.65
CA ALA A 113 30.28 -12.03 -16.80
C ALA A 113 30.40 -10.56 -17.23
N GLY A 114 29.30 -9.81 -17.15
CA GLY A 114 29.28 -8.40 -17.52
C GLY A 114 27.88 -7.89 -17.82
N GLU A 115 27.80 -6.69 -18.41
CA GLU A 115 26.54 -6.06 -18.79
C GLU A 115 26.07 -6.56 -20.16
N TYR A 116 24.83 -7.03 -20.19
CA TYR A 116 24.13 -7.53 -21.38
C TYR A 116 22.85 -6.74 -21.61
N VAL A 117 22.49 -6.62 -22.87
CA VAL A 117 21.22 -6.06 -23.32
C VAL A 117 20.37 -7.20 -23.87
N ILE A 118 19.12 -7.29 -23.42
CA ILE A 118 18.12 -8.23 -23.91
C ILE A 118 17.01 -7.44 -24.62
N PHE A 119 16.70 -7.82 -25.85
CA PHE A 119 15.48 -7.41 -26.53
C PHE A 119 14.52 -8.58 -26.59
N ALA A 120 13.22 -8.34 -26.45
CA ALA A 120 12.21 -9.38 -26.62
C ALA A 120 10.95 -8.88 -27.31
N ASN A 121 10.26 -9.77 -28.01
CA ASN A 121 8.99 -9.47 -28.70
C ASN A 121 7.79 -9.31 -27.75
N HIS A 122 7.96 -9.69 -26.48
CA HIS A 122 7.03 -9.41 -25.40
C HIS A 122 7.75 -8.64 -24.29
N PHE A 123 6.97 -7.96 -23.44
CA PHE A 123 7.51 -7.37 -22.24
C PHE A 123 8.17 -8.43 -21.36
N LEU A 124 9.44 -8.17 -21.02
CA LEU A 124 10.23 -8.99 -20.10
C LEU A 124 9.95 -8.63 -18.64
N SER A 125 9.25 -7.51 -18.41
CA SER A 125 8.79 -7.11 -17.10
C SER A 125 7.74 -8.11 -16.62
N GLU A 126 7.90 -8.54 -15.37
CA GLU A 126 6.79 -8.99 -14.51
C GLU A 126 5.59 -8.09 -14.82
N TRP A 127 4.46 -8.58 -15.31
CA TRP A 127 3.10 -8.06 -15.04
C TRP A 127 2.05 -8.84 -15.83
N GLU A 128 1.54 -9.89 -15.18
CA GLU A 128 0.12 -10.09 -14.87
C GLU A 128 0.09 -10.88 -13.55
N GLY A 129 -0.15 -10.20 -12.42
CA GLY A 129 -0.17 -10.85 -11.10
C GLY A 129 1.17 -11.45 -10.67
N SER A 130 1.14 -12.66 -10.10
CA SER A 130 2.27 -13.27 -9.36
C SER A 130 3.38 -13.93 -10.20
N MET A 131 3.43 -13.70 -11.52
CA MET A 131 4.40 -14.34 -12.42
C MET A 131 5.72 -13.55 -12.51
N ARG A 132 6.86 -14.23 -12.25
CA ARG A 132 8.20 -13.66 -12.40
C ARG A 132 8.93 -14.33 -13.57
N PHE A 133 9.38 -13.54 -14.55
CA PHE A 133 9.99 -14.03 -15.81
C PHE A 133 11.52 -14.18 -15.77
N MET A 134 12.21 -13.51 -14.84
CA MET A 134 13.67 -13.55 -14.73
C MET A 134 14.10 -13.66 -13.29
N MET A 135 14.76 -14.77 -12.95
CA MET A 135 15.32 -15.00 -11.62
C MET A 135 16.81 -15.26 -11.71
N ASP A 136 17.56 -14.85 -10.70
CA ASP A 136 18.94 -15.27 -10.58
C ASP A 136 19.02 -16.74 -10.11
N VAL A 137 20.22 -17.26 -9.91
CA VAL A 137 20.44 -18.63 -9.42
C VAL A 137 19.95 -18.85 -7.98
N HIS A 138 19.59 -17.79 -7.26
CA HIS A 138 19.07 -17.80 -5.89
C HIS A 138 17.54 -17.68 -5.84
N GLY A 139 16.88 -17.42 -6.98
CA GLY A 139 15.42 -17.25 -7.07
C GLY A 139 14.97 -15.80 -6.82
N ASP A 140 15.90 -14.86 -6.75
CA ASP A 140 15.61 -13.43 -6.64
C ASP A 140 15.30 -12.87 -8.03
N ALA A 141 14.32 -11.97 -8.12
CA ALA A 141 13.97 -11.33 -9.39
C ALA A 141 15.18 -10.53 -9.90
N VAL A 142 15.56 -10.72 -11.16
CA VAL A 142 16.63 -9.92 -11.76
C VAL A 142 16.03 -8.60 -12.22
N ILE A 143 16.33 -7.53 -11.49
CA ILE A 143 15.85 -6.19 -11.77
C ILE A 143 16.70 -5.60 -12.91
N PRO A 144 16.09 -5.04 -13.96
CA PRO A 144 16.79 -4.33 -15.02
C PRO A 144 17.51 -3.10 -14.47
N ASP A 145 18.81 -2.96 -14.73
CA ASP A 145 19.57 -1.73 -14.38
C ASP A 145 19.26 -0.58 -15.35
N ALA A 146 18.57 -0.84 -16.46
CA ALA A 146 17.97 0.20 -17.27
C ALA A 146 16.79 -0.36 -18.07
N SER A 147 15.58 -0.29 -17.52
CA SER A 147 14.44 0.04 -18.37
C SER A 147 14.62 1.49 -18.77
N SER A 148 14.42 1.83 -20.06
CA SER A 148 14.20 3.19 -20.53
C SER A 148 13.52 4.02 -19.44
N GLN A 149 14.26 4.95 -18.85
CA GLN A 149 13.81 5.70 -17.67
C GLN A 149 12.41 6.24 -17.96
N CYS A 150 11.40 5.83 -17.19
CA CYS A 150 10.12 6.54 -17.16
C CYS A 150 10.37 7.90 -16.50
N HIS A 151 11.15 8.78 -17.10
CA HIS A 151 11.15 10.15 -16.66
C HIS A 151 10.04 10.82 -17.42
N SER A 152 9.02 11.25 -16.68
CA SER A 152 8.12 12.26 -17.20
C SER A 152 8.95 13.41 -17.80
N THR A 153 8.47 14.03 -18.87
CA THR A 153 9.13 15.18 -19.49
C THR A 153 9.10 16.44 -18.60
N LEU A 154 8.63 16.30 -17.36
CA LEU A 154 8.52 17.36 -16.38
C LEU A 154 9.90 17.73 -15.84
N SER A 155 10.12 19.03 -15.70
CA SER A 155 11.30 19.52 -14.98
C SER A 155 11.24 19.10 -13.51
N SER A 156 12.40 18.91 -12.87
CA SER A 156 12.48 18.55 -11.45
C SER A 156 11.67 19.50 -10.55
N SER A 157 11.75 20.82 -10.79
CA SER A 157 10.96 21.79 -10.02
C SER A 157 9.44 21.64 -10.21
N THR A 158 9.00 21.21 -11.40
CA THR A 158 7.59 20.90 -11.67
C THR A 158 7.15 19.65 -10.92
N VAL A 159 7.96 18.59 -10.91
CA VAL A 159 7.67 17.35 -10.15
C VAL A 159 7.55 17.66 -8.66
N TRP A 160 8.50 18.38 -8.08
CA TRP A 160 8.45 18.81 -6.68
C TRP A 160 7.20 19.65 -6.39
N GLY A 161 6.91 20.66 -7.23
CA GLY A 161 5.76 21.53 -7.04
C GLY A 161 4.42 20.79 -7.09
N LEU A 162 4.24 19.91 -8.08
CA LEU A 162 3.00 19.13 -8.25
C LEU A 162 2.83 18.08 -7.15
N SER A 163 3.90 17.41 -6.75
CA SER A 163 3.85 16.38 -5.70
C SER A 163 3.49 16.97 -4.33
N ILE A 164 4.09 18.12 -3.98
CA ILE A 164 3.76 18.84 -2.74
C ILE A 164 2.33 19.38 -2.80
N LEU A 165 1.91 19.91 -3.95
CA LEU A 165 0.54 20.41 -4.13
C LEU A 165 -0.49 19.28 -4.00
N GLY A 166 -0.26 18.14 -4.66
CA GLY A 166 -1.12 16.95 -4.57
C GLY A 166 -1.25 16.45 -3.13
N ALA A 167 -0.12 16.26 -2.45
CA ALA A 167 -0.11 15.84 -1.04
C ALA A 167 -0.80 16.86 -0.12
N MET A 168 -0.66 18.16 -0.39
CA MET A 168 -1.35 19.20 0.39
C MET A 168 -2.87 19.18 0.15
N ILE A 169 -3.32 18.90 -1.08
CA ILE A 169 -4.75 18.75 -1.38
C ILE A 169 -5.33 17.59 -0.56
N GLY A 170 -4.65 16.44 -0.54
CA GLY A 170 -5.01 15.30 0.32
C GLY A 170 -5.06 15.71 1.80
N ALA A 171 -3.99 16.30 2.33
CA ALA A 171 -3.92 16.69 3.73
C ALA A 171 -5.00 17.70 4.16
N VAL A 172 -5.46 18.59 3.28
CA VAL A 172 -6.56 19.52 3.59
C VAL A 172 -7.92 18.81 3.70
N MET A 173 -8.07 17.62 3.13
CA MET A 173 -9.28 16.80 3.30
C MET A 173 -9.49 16.35 4.75
N SER A 174 -8.44 16.34 5.58
CA SER A 174 -8.52 16.15 7.04
C SER A 174 -9.43 17.16 7.76
N LEU A 175 -9.70 18.31 7.13
CA LEU A 175 -10.60 19.34 7.65
C LEU A 175 -12.07 19.13 7.24
N SER A 176 -12.37 18.15 6.39
CA SER A 176 -13.72 17.85 5.93
C SER A 176 -14.66 17.47 7.09
N GLY A 177 -14.13 16.87 8.16
CA GLY A 177 -14.87 16.57 9.40
C GLY A 177 -15.57 17.78 10.01
N VAL A 178 -15.03 18.99 9.84
CA VAL A 178 -15.67 20.25 10.28
C VAL A 178 -17.01 20.47 9.59
N LEU A 179 -17.07 20.22 8.28
CA LEU A 179 -18.25 20.50 7.46
C LEU A 179 -19.44 19.63 7.87
N ILE A 180 -19.16 18.41 8.33
CA ILE A 180 -20.20 17.42 8.68
C ILE A 180 -20.52 17.49 10.17
N VAL A 181 -19.52 17.57 11.05
CA VAL A 181 -19.74 17.40 12.50
C VAL A 181 -20.02 18.71 13.23
N ALA A 182 -19.48 19.86 12.78
CA ALA A 182 -19.79 21.14 13.42
C ALA A 182 -21.29 21.50 13.39
N PRO A 183 -22.04 21.26 12.29
CA PRO A 183 -23.50 21.41 12.28
C PRO A 183 -24.20 20.46 13.25
N VAL A 184 -23.80 19.17 13.29
CA VAL A 184 -24.40 18.15 14.16
C VAL A 184 -24.28 18.54 15.64
N ILE A 185 -23.10 18.98 16.05
CA ILE A 185 -22.84 19.43 17.43
C ILE A 185 -23.63 20.71 17.75
N ARG A 186 -23.71 21.66 16.80
CA ARG A 186 -24.53 22.88 16.99
C ARG A 186 -26.01 22.59 17.16
N MET A 187 -26.53 21.58 16.48
CA MET A 187 -27.92 21.13 16.61
C MET A 187 -28.17 20.33 17.90
N LYS A 188 -27.13 20.06 18.71
CA LYS A 188 -27.18 19.23 19.93
C LYS A 188 -27.67 17.79 19.68
N GLU A 189 -27.50 17.31 18.45
CA GLU A 189 -27.91 15.95 18.05
C GLU A 189 -26.79 14.94 18.40
N VAL A 190 -26.42 14.88 19.68
CA VAL A 190 -25.32 14.03 20.19
C VAL A 190 -25.52 12.54 19.89
N TRP A 191 -26.76 12.11 19.65
CA TRP A 191 -27.07 10.73 19.25
C TRP A 191 -26.50 10.38 17.86
N VAL A 192 -26.32 11.35 16.96
CA VAL A 192 -25.74 11.13 15.62
C VAL A 192 -24.27 10.73 15.71
N LEU A 193 -23.53 11.24 16.70
CA LEU A 193 -22.12 10.92 16.93
C LEU A 193 -21.89 9.43 17.23
N LYS A 194 -22.85 8.80 17.92
CA LYS A 194 -22.84 7.35 18.16
C LYS A 194 -22.86 6.57 16.83
N TYR A 195 -23.68 7.00 15.88
CA TYR A 195 -23.78 6.34 14.57
C TYR A 195 -22.59 6.66 13.67
N LEU A 196 -22.03 7.88 13.76
CA LEU A 196 -20.79 8.24 13.10
C LEU A 196 -19.60 7.39 13.58
N ASN A 197 -19.58 6.98 14.86
CA ASN A 197 -18.54 6.07 15.37
C ASN A 197 -18.57 4.70 14.68
N PHE A 198 -19.76 4.21 14.33
CA PHE A 198 -19.90 2.93 13.63
C PHE A 198 -19.66 3.06 12.12
N PHE A 199 -19.99 4.21 11.54
CA PHE A 199 -19.51 4.57 10.19
C PHE A 199 -17.98 4.54 10.14
N ALA A 200 -17.31 5.17 11.12
CA ALA A 200 -15.86 5.17 11.25
C ALA A 200 -15.28 3.75 11.35
N ALA A 201 -15.90 2.88 12.15
CA ALA A 201 -15.52 1.46 12.24
C ALA A 201 -15.58 0.74 10.87
N GLY A 202 -16.61 1.04 10.07
CA GLY A 202 -16.78 0.49 8.73
C GLY A 202 -15.72 0.97 7.76
N VAL A 203 -15.44 2.28 7.77
CA VAL A 203 -14.37 2.89 6.96
C VAL A 203 -13.03 2.26 7.32
N LEU A 204 -12.61 2.28 8.59
CA LEU A 204 -11.31 1.74 9.01
C LEU A 204 -11.14 0.26 8.66
N LEU A 205 -12.17 -0.56 8.86
CA LEU A 205 -12.07 -1.98 8.53
C LEU A 205 -11.99 -2.21 7.03
N SER A 206 -12.78 -1.49 6.23
CA SER A 206 -12.69 -1.56 4.78
C SER A 206 -11.34 -1.03 4.28
N PHE A 207 -10.78 -0.01 4.93
CA PHE A 207 -9.52 0.61 4.51
C PHE A 207 -8.39 -0.39 4.59
N VAL A 208 -8.32 -1.10 5.71
CA VAL A 208 -7.29 -2.11 5.87
C VAL A 208 -7.50 -3.29 4.91
N LEU A 209 -8.72 -3.83 4.87
CA LEU A 209 -8.97 -5.11 4.19
C LEU A 209 -9.08 -4.98 2.66
N VAL A 210 -9.59 -3.87 2.17
CA VAL A 210 -9.88 -3.66 0.74
C VAL A 210 -8.82 -2.78 0.07
N HIS A 211 -8.10 -1.96 0.84
CA HIS A 211 -7.11 -1.03 0.30
C HIS A 211 -5.69 -1.34 0.77
N LEU A 212 -5.36 -1.17 2.06
CA LEU A 212 -3.96 -1.26 2.54
C LEU A 212 -3.32 -2.65 2.38
N ILE A 213 -4.03 -3.73 2.71
CA ILE A 213 -3.47 -5.09 2.58
C ILE A 213 -3.29 -5.48 1.10
N PRO A 214 -4.30 -5.32 0.23
CA PRO A 214 -4.11 -5.52 -1.20
C PRO A 214 -2.98 -4.65 -1.78
N GLU A 215 -2.88 -3.38 -1.39
CA GLU A 215 -1.83 -2.46 -1.85
C GLU A 215 -0.44 -2.91 -1.40
N ALA A 216 -0.29 -3.30 -0.14
CA ALA A 216 0.94 -3.88 0.38
C ALA A 216 1.34 -5.14 -0.40
N GLY A 217 0.35 -5.96 -0.78
CA GLY A 217 0.54 -7.10 -1.66
C GLY A 217 1.02 -6.69 -3.05
N ASN A 218 0.37 -5.71 -3.68
CA ASN A 218 0.71 -5.25 -5.02
C ASN A 218 2.14 -4.70 -5.07
N LEU A 219 2.52 -3.87 -4.09
CA LEU A 219 3.85 -3.28 -3.98
C LEU A 219 4.96 -4.30 -3.67
N THR A 220 4.64 -5.43 -3.05
CA THR A 220 5.59 -6.53 -2.80
C THR A 220 5.51 -7.66 -3.83
N GLY A 221 4.57 -7.57 -4.78
CA GLY A 221 4.26 -8.54 -5.83
C GLY A 221 3.26 -9.64 -5.45
N ARG A 222 2.91 -9.80 -4.16
CA ARG A 222 1.81 -10.66 -3.67
C ARG A 222 1.58 -10.47 -2.17
N VAL A 223 0.39 -10.82 -1.69
CA VAL A 223 0.17 -11.01 -0.25
C VAL A 223 0.77 -12.34 0.18
N ASP A 224 2.02 -12.34 0.60
CA ASP A 224 2.69 -13.52 1.17
C ASP A 224 2.89 -13.43 2.69
N TRP A 225 3.67 -14.36 3.23
CA TRP A 225 3.94 -14.42 4.66
C TRP A 225 4.63 -13.15 5.18
N LYS A 226 5.43 -12.44 4.36
CA LYS A 226 6.11 -11.20 4.80
C LYS A 226 5.09 -10.10 5.06
N VAL A 227 4.22 -9.82 4.08
CA VAL A 227 3.11 -8.84 4.23
C VAL A 227 2.21 -9.25 5.38
N SER A 228 1.86 -10.53 5.49
CA SER A 228 1.03 -11.03 6.58
C SER A 228 1.68 -10.83 7.95
N THR A 229 3.00 -11.05 8.05
CA THR A 229 3.73 -10.82 9.31
C THR A 229 3.86 -9.36 9.68
N THR A 230 3.97 -8.43 8.73
CA THR A 230 4.01 -7.00 9.05
C THR A 230 2.65 -6.49 9.49
N VAL A 231 1.55 -6.95 8.86
CA VAL A 231 0.18 -6.69 9.34
C VAL A 231 0.00 -7.20 10.77
N LEU A 232 0.44 -8.42 11.05
CA LEU A 232 0.35 -8.99 12.40
C LEU A 232 1.21 -8.20 13.40
N ALA A 233 2.42 -7.79 13.01
CA ALA A 233 3.31 -6.97 13.84
C ALA A 233 2.67 -5.61 14.16
N GLY A 234 2.03 -4.97 13.19
CA GLY A 234 1.27 -3.73 13.38
C GLY A 234 0.11 -3.89 14.35
N PHE A 235 -0.65 -4.97 14.21
CA PHE A 235 -1.75 -5.28 15.13
C PHE A 235 -1.27 -5.44 16.58
N PHE A 236 -0.19 -6.19 16.79
CA PHE A 236 0.41 -6.34 18.12
C PHE A 236 1.03 -5.03 18.63
N ALA A 237 1.64 -4.23 17.75
CA ALA A 237 2.15 -2.92 18.12
C ALA A 237 1.02 -2.01 18.64
N GLY A 238 -0.14 -2.02 17.98
CA GLY A 238 -1.32 -1.25 18.42
C GLY A 238 -1.77 -1.66 19.83
N LEU A 239 -1.81 -2.96 20.10
CA LEU A 239 -2.09 -3.50 21.43
C LEU A 239 -1.05 -3.05 22.46
N LEU A 240 0.25 -3.11 22.13
CA LEU A 240 1.33 -2.70 23.02
C LEU A 240 1.32 -1.19 23.29
N ILE A 241 1.00 -0.37 22.29
CA ILE A 241 0.86 1.09 22.43
C ILE A 241 -0.29 1.40 23.40
N GLU A 242 -1.46 0.81 23.17
CA GLU A 242 -2.62 1.00 24.05
C GLU A 242 -2.34 0.52 25.48
N HIS A 243 -1.73 -0.66 25.63
CA HIS A 243 -1.37 -1.19 26.94
C HIS A 243 -0.31 -0.35 27.66
N SER A 244 0.73 0.10 26.95
CA SER A 244 1.78 0.96 27.52
C SER A 244 1.19 2.27 28.01
N ILE A 245 0.36 2.92 27.19
CA ILE A 245 -0.32 4.15 27.58
C ILE A 245 -1.21 3.92 28.81
N HIS A 246 -1.94 2.81 28.86
CA HIS A 246 -2.72 2.47 30.05
C HIS A 246 -1.84 2.30 31.30
N LEU A 247 -0.66 1.68 31.19
CA LEU A 247 0.27 1.51 32.31
C LEU A 247 0.89 2.83 32.80
N PHE A 248 1.15 3.78 31.90
CA PHE A 248 1.81 5.04 32.24
C PHE A 248 0.85 6.18 32.61
N PHE A 249 -0.38 6.19 32.08
CA PHE A 249 -1.30 7.33 32.21
C PHE A 249 -2.58 7.05 33.00
N THR A 250 -2.89 5.80 33.33
CA THR A 250 -4.03 5.47 34.22
C THR A 250 -3.53 5.43 35.66
N PRO A 251 -4.01 6.29 36.58
CA PRO A 251 -3.62 6.22 37.97
C PRO A 251 -3.96 4.83 38.52
N GLN A 252 -3.01 4.18 39.19
CA GLN A 252 -3.31 2.99 39.99
C GLN A 252 -4.23 3.43 41.13
N VAL A 253 -5.54 3.30 40.95
CA VAL A 253 -6.48 3.38 42.08
C VAL A 253 -6.16 2.18 42.96
N THR A 254 -5.40 2.43 44.02
CA THR A 254 -5.07 1.42 45.02
C THR A 254 -6.36 1.10 45.75
N GLU A 255 -7.00 -0.01 45.40
CA GLU A 255 -8.20 -0.50 46.06
C GLU A 255 -7.83 -1.02 47.46
N GLN A 256 -7.66 -0.10 48.42
CA GLN A 256 -7.66 -0.44 49.85
C GLN A 256 -9.09 -0.33 50.37
N ALA A 257 -9.90 -1.34 50.05
CA ALA A 257 -11.19 -1.54 50.72
C ALA A 257 -10.95 -2.09 52.14
N THR A 258 -10.82 -1.20 53.13
CA THR A 258 -10.97 -1.57 54.55
C THR A 258 -12.46 -1.79 54.85
N ILE A 259 -12.86 -3.05 55.03
CA ILE A 259 -14.21 -3.41 55.44
C ILE A 259 -14.40 -3.02 56.91
N GLY A 260 -14.97 -1.83 57.15
CA GLY A 260 -15.47 -1.40 58.46
C GLY A 260 -16.94 -1.79 58.61
N VAL A 261 -17.22 -2.80 59.43
CA VAL A 261 -18.59 -3.19 59.80
C VAL A 261 -19.13 -2.15 60.80
N ALA A 262 -20.03 -1.28 60.37
CA ALA A 262 -20.83 -0.44 61.25
C ALA A 262 -22.32 -0.72 61.02
N SER A 263 -22.96 -1.17 62.10
CA SER A 263 -24.36 -1.52 62.24
C SER A 263 -25.24 -0.26 62.28
N GLY A 264 -26.25 -0.17 61.40
CA GLY A 264 -27.40 0.73 61.62
C GLY A 264 -28.06 1.28 60.36
N ASN A 265 -29.31 0.84 60.13
CA ASN A 265 -30.34 1.32 59.20
C ASN A 265 -30.08 1.16 57.69
N LEU A 266 -31.05 0.48 57.06
CA LEU A 266 -31.10 0.14 55.64
C LEU A 266 -31.00 1.39 54.75
N ALA A 267 -29.82 1.64 54.18
CA ALA A 267 -29.66 2.45 52.98
C ALA A 267 -30.13 1.63 51.77
N GLU A 268 -30.87 2.27 50.86
CA GLU A 268 -31.23 1.67 49.58
C GLU A 268 -29.98 1.24 48.80
N ARG A 269 -30.13 0.10 48.14
CA ARG A 269 -29.05 -0.66 47.51
C ARG A 269 -28.38 0.18 46.40
N GLY A 270 -27.18 0.68 46.65
CA GLY A 270 -26.27 1.17 45.58
C GLY A 270 -25.56 2.51 45.78
N GLU A 271 -25.68 3.19 46.92
CA GLU A 271 -25.04 4.51 47.11
C GLU A 271 -23.69 4.39 47.86
N LEU A 272 -22.59 4.76 47.20
CA LEU A 272 -21.24 4.77 47.79
C LEU A 272 -21.06 6.08 48.58
N VAL A 273 -21.04 6.00 49.91
CA VAL A 273 -20.78 7.15 50.80
C VAL A 273 -19.32 7.10 51.24
N LEU A 274 -18.52 8.09 50.83
CA LEU A 274 -17.18 8.31 51.38
C LEU A 274 -17.31 9.05 52.71
N VAL A 275 -16.72 8.49 53.76
CA VAL A 275 -16.67 9.09 55.10
C VAL A 275 -15.25 9.57 55.33
N ASP A 276 -15.08 10.84 55.69
CA ASP A 276 -13.77 11.38 56.04
C ASP A 276 -13.32 10.92 57.45
N HIS A 277 -12.07 11.23 57.81
CA HIS A 277 -11.49 10.87 59.11
C HIS A 277 -12.17 11.54 60.33
N HIS A 278 -13.12 12.46 60.10
CA HIS A 278 -13.89 13.18 61.11
C HIS A 278 -15.36 12.75 61.17
N GLY A 279 -15.78 11.78 60.37
CA GLY A 279 -17.12 11.19 60.45
C GLY A 279 -18.21 12.05 59.79
N GLU A 280 -17.85 13.04 58.97
CA GLU A 280 -18.83 13.76 58.15
C GLU A 280 -19.10 12.98 56.86
N ALA A 281 -20.37 12.57 56.69
CA ALA A 281 -20.86 11.97 55.46
C ALA A 281 -21.04 13.07 54.41
N THR A 282 -20.08 13.20 53.50
CA THR A 282 -20.25 14.06 52.32
C THR A 282 -21.05 13.28 51.28
N LYS A 283 -22.27 13.75 50.96
CA LYS A 283 -22.97 13.29 49.76
C LYS A 283 -22.13 13.68 48.55
N VAL A 284 -21.54 12.70 47.88
CA VAL A 284 -20.93 12.92 46.57
C VAL A 284 -22.08 13.25 45.63
N SER A 285 -22.28 14.55 45.40
CA SER A 285 -23.15 15.04 44.34
C SER A 285 -22.66 14.44 43.03
N GLU A 286 -23.39 13.46 42.51
CA GLU A 286 -23.14 12.69 41.30
C GLU A 286 -23.22 13.52 40.00
N LYS A 287 -22.98 14.84 40.07
CA LYS A 287 -23.22 15.78 38.97
C LYS A 287 -22.03 16.53 38.41
N GLU A 288 -20.87 16.55 39.04
CA GLU A 288 -19.74 17.35 38.52
C GLU A 288 -18.40 16.69 38.84
N ASN A 289 -18.00 15.69 38.05
CA ASN A 289 -16.60 15.33 37.71
C ASN A 289 -16.52 13.90 37.12
N ALA A 290 -17.37 13.59 36.13
CA ALA A 290 -16.96 12.67 35.08
C ALA A 290 -15.94 13.42 34.22
N GLN A 291 -14.72 13.57 34.73
CA GLN A 291 -13.61 14.03 33.93
C GLN A 291 -13.41 12.92 32.87
N GLU A 292 -13.93 13.21 31.68
CA GLU A 292 -13.93 12.37 30.48
C GLU A 292 -12.55 11.68 30.36
N ILE A 293 -12.50 10.38 30.61
CA ILE A 293 -11.22 9.64 30.53
C ILE A 293 -10.81 9.67 29.05
N VAL A 294 -9.79 10.47 28.75
CA VAL A 294 -9.23 10.56 27.40
C VAL A 294 -8.58 9.22 27.05
N ALA A 295 -9.07 8.56 26.00
CA ALA A 295 -8.59 7.27 25.54
C ALA A 295 -7.30 7.43 24.71
N TRP A 296 -6.21 7.85 25.38
CA TRP A 296 -4.92 8.14 24.75
C TRP A 296 -4.36 7.01 23.90
N GLY A 297 -4.64 5.74 24.25
CA GLY A 297 -4.24 4.58 23.46
C GLY A 297 -4.86 4.54 22.06
N ARG A 298 -6.18 4.76 22.00
CA ARG A 298 -6.93 4.84 20.73
C ARG A 298 -6.47 6.02 19.89
N ILE A 299 -6.27 7.18 20.53
CA ILE A 299 -5.76 8.39 19.87
C ILE A 299 -4.38 8.13 19.25
N GLY A 300 -3.44 7.57 20.01
CA GLY A 300 -2.09 7.29 19.53
C GLY A 300 -2.06 6.30 18.37
N ASN A 301 -2.84 5.22 18.45
CA ASN A 301 -2.90 4.22 17.38
C ASN A 301 -3.47 4.79 16.08
N ILE A 302 -4.48 5.68 16.17
CA ILE A 302 -5.05 6.34 14.99
C ILE A 302 -3.99 7.22 14.38
N LEU A 303 -3.39 8.12 15.15
CA LEU A 303 -2.41 9.06 14.61
C LEU A 303 -1.17 8.37 14.03
N ILE A 304 -0.74 7.23 14.57
CA ILE A 304 0.42 6.50 14.04
C ILE A 304 0.04 5.70 12.78
N GLY A 305 -1.09 4.97 12.80
CA GLY A 305 -1.55 4.25 11.61
C GLY A 305 -1.89 5.22 10.47
N ASP A 306 -2.52 6.33 10.83
CA ASP A 306 -2.82 7.45 9.95
C ASP A 306 -1.52 8.09 9.40
N PHE A 307 -0.51 8.33 10.24
CA PHE A 307 0.77 8.84 9.75
C PHE A 307 1.42 7.94 8.69
N PHE A 308 1.39 6.61 8.87
CA PHE A 308 2.03 5.69 7.94
C PHE A 308 1.36 5.68 6.57
N HIS A 309 0.03 5.52 6.49
CA HIS A 309 -0.63 5.48 5.18
C HIS A 309 -0.50 6.84 4.47
N ASN A 310 -0.73 7.96 5.18
CA ASN A 310 -0.66 9.30 4.59
C ASN A 310 0.74 9.55 4.02
N PHE A 311 1.79 9.16 4.75
CA PHE A 311 3.16 9.20 4.26
C PHE A 311 3.33 8.47 2.93
N PHE A 312 2.83 7.23 2.81
CA PHE A 312 2.96 6.44 1.58
C PHE A 312 2.05 6.87 0.45
N ASP A 313 0.90 7.50 0.74
CA ASP A 313 0.07 8.20 -0.26
C ASP A 313 0.83 9.38 -0.87
N GLY A 314 1.56 10.12 -0.04
CA GLY A 314 2.51 11.15 -0.48
C GLY A 314 3.63 10.59 -1.36
N VAL A 315 4.26 9.49 -0.92
CA VAL A 315 5.29 8.80 -1.72
C VAL A 315 4.74 8.38 -3.08
N SER A 316 3.56 7.76 -3.11
CA SER A 316 2.90 7.28 -4.33
C SER A 316 2.53 8.44 -5.26
N THR A 317 2.01 9.54 -4.72
CA THR A 317 1.73 10.77 -5.48
C THR A 317 3.01 11.32 -6.14
N ALA A 318 4.11 11.36 -5.39
CA ALA A 318 5.38 11.87 -5.91
C ALA A 318 5.98 10.96 -6.99
N ILE A 319 5.90 9.64 -6.81
CA ILE A 319 6.29 8.66 -7.83
C ILE A 319 5.42 8.85 -9.08
N ALA A 320 4.10 9.00 -8.95
CA ALA A 320 3.20 9.18 -10.09
C ALA A 320 3.55 10.43 -10.92
N PHE A 321 3.79 11.58 -10.28
CA PHE A 321 4.23 12.78 -11.02
C PHE A 321 5.63 12.64 -11.60
N LYS A 322 6.57 12.02 -10.88
CA LYS A 322 7.95 11.87 -11.35
C LYS A 322 8.04 10.94 -12.55
N TYR A 323 7.35 9.81 -12.50
CA TYR A 323 7.53 8.72 -13.46
C TYR A 323 6.43 8.63 -14.52
N CYS A 324 5.19 8.97 -14.18
CA CYS A 324 4.03 8.84 -15.08
C CYS A 324 3.46 10.20 -15.56
N GLY A 325 4.08 11.32 -15.16
CA GLY A 325 3.70 12.65 -15.62
C GLY A 325 2.41 13.19 -15.00
N THR A 326 1.90 14.28 -15.57
CA THR A 326 0.80 15.05 -14.96
C THR A 326 -0.55 14.37 -15.03
N GLY A 327 -0.84 13.68 -16.14
CA GLY A 327 -2.13 13.02 -16.36
C GLY A 327 -2.39 11.98 -15.27
N LEU A 328 -1.48 11.00 -15.14
CA LEU A 328 -1.61 9.95 -14.14
C LEU A 328 -1.36 10.48 -12.72
N GLY A 329 -0.43 11.42 -12.53
CA GLY A 329 -0.21 12.05 -11.22
C GLY A 329 -1.49 12.66 -10.63
N TRP A 330 -2.30 13.35 -11.43
CA TRP A 330 -3.58 13.89 -10.95
C TRP A 330 -4.67 12.84 -10.76
N ILE A 331 -4.64 11.74 -11.51
CA ILE A 331 -5.53 10.59 -11.28
C ILE A 331 -5.21 9.97 -9.91
N VAL A 332 -3.93 9.75 -9.59
CA VAL A 332 -3.49 9.24 -8.28
C VAL A 332 -3.90 10.18 -7.15
N VAL A 333 -3.68 11.51 -7.29
CA VAL A 333 -4.16 12.48 -6.29
C VAL A 333 -5.69 12.43 -6.13
N GLY A 334 -6.43 12.31 -7.23
CA GLY A 334 -7.88 12.19 -7.20
C GLY A 334 -8.36 10.92 -6.50
N ALA A 335 -7.70 9.79 -6.74
CA ALA A 335 -7.96 8.52 -6.08
C ALA A 335 -7.67 8.63 -4.57
N SER A 336 -6.51 9.17 -4.19
CA SER A 336 -6.19 9.46 -2.79
C SER A 336 -7.26 10.32 -2.13
N VAL A 337 -7.59 11.48 -2.71
CA VAL A 337 -8.66 12.36 -2.17
C VAL A 337 -9.99 11.64 -1.98
N ALA A 338 -10.34 10.71 -2.88
CA ALA A 338 -11.58 9.96 -2.80
C ALA A 338 -11.62 9.03 -1.58
N HIS A 339 -10.52 8.36 -1.23
CA HIS A 339 -10.44 7.50 -0.05
C HIS A 339 -10.08 8.24 1.24
N GLU A 340 -9.40 9.38 1.14
CA GLU A 340 -9.09 10.25 2.27
C GLU A 340 -10.35 10.89 2.85
N LEU A 341 -11.32 11.32 2.04
CA LEU A 341 -12.55 11.96 2.55
C LEU A 341 -13.29 11.11 3.62
N PRO A 342 -13.66 9.83 3.35
CA PRO A 342 -14.31 9.00 4.35
C PRO A 342 -13.37 8.64 5.51
N GLN A 343 -12.08 8.43 5.26
CA GLN A 343 -11.08 8.08 6.27
C GLN A 343 -10.88 9.22 7.27
N GLU A 344 -10.58 10.41 6.79
CA GLU A 344 -10.31 11.59 7.61
C GLU A 344 -11.53 11.99 8.45
N LEU A 345 -12.74 11.79 7.91
CA LEU A 345 -13.98 11.93 8.68
C LEU A 345 -14.07 10.89 9.80
N SER A 346 -13.69 9.65 9.51
CA SER A 346 -13.65 8.55 10.47
C SER A 346 -12.67 8.84 11.62
N ASP A 347 -11.44 9.24 11.30
CA ASP A 347 -10.40 9.50 12.29
C ASP A 347 -10.75 10.68 13.17
N PHE A 348 -11.27 11.77 12.60
CA PHE A 348 -11.83 12.87 13.37
C PHE A 348 -12.90 12.40 14.37
N VAL A 349 -13.84 11.56 13.94
CA VAL A 349 -14.92 11.05 14.80
C VAL A 349 -14.36 10.23 15.96
N VAL A 350 -13.40 9.34 15.70
CA VAL A 350 -12.83 8.50 16.75
C VAL A 350 -11.95 9.32 17.70
N LEU A 351 -11.17 10.29 17.20
CA LEU A 351 -10.39 11.23 18.01
C LEU A 351 -11.30 12.04 18.95
N TYR A 352 -12.41 12.55 18.43
CA TYR A 352 -13.40 13.28 19.22
C TYR A 352 -14.08 12.38 20.27
N ASN A 353 -14.56 11.20 19.88
CA ASN A 353 -15.19 10.24 20.79
C ASN A 353 -14.21 9.66 21.82
N SER A 354 -12.90 9.77 21.58
CA SER A 354 -11.84 9.41 22.53
C SER A 354 -11.53 10.51 23.55
N GLY A 355 -12.26 11.63 23.52
CA GLY A 355 -12.16 12.71 24.51
C GLY A 355 -11.38 13.94 24.06
N LEU A 356 -10.96 14.02 22.79
CA LEU A 356 -10.35 15.25 22.27
C LEU A 356 -11.42 16.31 21.97
N SER A 357 -11.13 17.57 22.33
CA SER A 357 -11.95 18.69 21.85
C SER A 357 -11.91 18.77 20.32
N ILE A 358 -12.97 19.31 19.69
CA ILE A 358 -13.04 19.48 18.22
C ILE A 358 -11.76 20.11 17.65
N LYS A 359 -11.22 21.14 18.31
CA LYS A 359 -10.00 21.83 17.85
C LYS A 359 -8.81 20.88 17.83
N TRP A 360 -8.64 20.08 18.89
CA TRP A 360 -7.52 19.15 19.00
C TRP A 360 -7.68 17.93 18.10
N ALA A 361 -8.89 17.41 17.94
CA ALA A 361 -9.16 16.35 16.98
C ALA A 361 -8.76 16.80 15.57
N LEU A 362 -9.17 17.98 15.12
CA LEU A 362 -8.80 18.51 13.79
C LEU A 362 -7.31 18.78 13.63
N ILE A 363 -6.68 19.39 14.64
CA ILE A 363 -5.23 19.70 14.57
C ILE A 363 -4.44 18.40 14.52
N SER A 364 -4.74 17.42 15.37
CA SER A 364 -4.02 16.15 15.39
C SER A 364 -4.21 15.38 14.09
N ASN A 365 -5.44 15.37 13.55
CA ASN A 365 -5.76 14.76 12.26
C ASN A 365 -4.94 15.40 11.13
N LEU A 366 -5.02 16.73 10.98
CA LEU A 366 -4.24 17.47 9.98
C LEU A 366 -2.72 17.28 10.14
N MET A 367 -2.21 17.25 11.38
CA MET A 367 -0.78 17.02 11.62
C MET A 367 -0.33 15.63 11.16
N SER A 368 -1.21 14.63 11.28
CA SER A 368 -0.99 13.30 10.76
C SER A 368 -1.02 13.30 9.22
N SER A 369 -2.00 13.96 8.59
CA SER A 369 -2.10 14.03 7.12
C SER A 369 -0.98 14.83 6.44
N LEU A 370 -0.33 15.76 7.16
CA LEU A 370 0.89 16.42 6.68
C LEU A 370 2.07 15.45 6.48
N SER A 371 2.00 14.22 7.01
CA SER A 371 2.95 13.17 6.68
C SER A 371 2.97 12.82 5.19
N ALA A 372 1.88 13.02 4.44
CA ALA A 372 1.88 12.88 2.98
C ALA A 372 2.85 13.85 2.31
N VAL A 373 2.89 15.11 2.77
CA VAL A 373 3.86 16.09 2.27
C VAL A 373 5.29 15.64 2.60
N LEU A 374 5.50 15.12 3.81
CA LEU A 374 6.79 14.57 4.22
C LEU A 374 7.20 13.37 3.35
N GLY A 375 6.28 12.46 3.05
CA GLY A 375 6.48 11.33 2.16
C GLY A 375 6.95 11.75 0.78
N SER A 376 6.24 12.71 0.16
CA SER A 376 6.64 13.31 -1.12
C SER A 376 8.05 13.90 -1.07
N ILE A 377 8.39 14.63 -0.01
CA ILE A 377 9.72 15.24 0.14
C ILE A 377 10.80 14.16 0.28
N VAL A 378 10.57 13.16 1.13
CA VAL A 378 11.55 12.10 1.40
C VAL A 378 11.83 11.31 0.13
N ILE A 379 10.80 10.87 -0.61
CA ILE A 379 11.03 10.07 -1.82
C ILE A 379 11.68 10.89 -2.93
N LEU A 380 11.30 12.16 -3.12
CA LEU A 380 11.91 13.00 -4.15
C LEU A 380 13.37 13.34 -3.82
N ALA A 381 13.70 13.54 -2.55
CA ALA A 381 15.09 13.74 -2.11
C ALA A 381 15.92 12.46 -2.24
N ALA A 382 15.31 11.30 -1.98
CA ALA A 382 16.04 10.03 -1.95
C ALA A 382 16.16 9.38 -3.34
N THR A 383 15.27 9.67 -4.29
CA THR A 383 15.31 9.09 -5.65
C THR A 383 16.50 9.53 -6.51
N GLU A 384 17.36 10.45 -6.05
CA GLU A 384 18.70 10.69 -6.65
C GLU A 384 19.79 9.73 -6.12
N SER A 385 19.46 8.91 -5.11
CA SER A 385 20.42 8.11 -4.32
C SER A 385 19.97 6.67 -4.02
N ILE A 386 18.82 6.23 -4.54
CA ILE A 386 18.27 4.90 -4.25
C ILE A 386 18.35 3.99 -5.49
N GLU A 387 19.27 3.02 -5.41
CA GLU A 387 19.32 1.78 -6.22
C GLU A 387 18.47 0.65 -5.61
N HIS A 388 17.75 0.90 -4.51
CA HIS A 388 17.00 -0.11 -3.75
C HIS A 388 15.49 -0.18 -4.08
N ASN A 389 14.92 -1.35 -3.85
CA ASN A 389 13.56 -1.80 -4.18
C ASN A 389 12.46 -1.09 -3.35
N ILE A 390 12.25 0.21 -3.60
CA ILE A 390 11.34 1.12 -2.86
C ILE A 390 9.93 0.52 -2.69
N ASN A 391 9.38 -0.10 -3.73
CA ASN A 391 8.03 -0.65 -3.69
C ASN A 391 7.90 -1.73 -2.61
N HIS A 392 8.88 -2.63 -2.49
CA HIS A 392 8.85 -3.69 -1.48
C HIS A 392 8.80 -3.12 -0.06
N ASP A 393 9.66 -2.14 0.25
CA ASP A 393 9.71 -1.55 1.60
C ASP A 393 8.46 -0.71 1.91
N MET A 394 7.94 0.02 0.93
CA MET A 394 6.65 0.71 1.03
C MET A 394 5.52 -0.27 1.39
N GLY A 395 5.43 -1.38 0.65
CA GLY A 395 4.39 -2.39 0.89
C GLY A 395 4.49 -3.01 2.29
N LEU A 396 5.69 -3.30 2.78
CA LEU A 396 5.86 -3.82 4.15
C LEU A 396 5.42 -2.82 5.23
N CYS A 397 5.72 -1.53 5.05
CA CYS A 397 5.33 -0.48 5.99
C CYS A 397 3.83 -0.18 5.94
N LEU A 398 3.20 -0.21 4.76
CA LEU A 398 1.75 -0.15 4.59
C LEU A 398 1.07 -1.33 5.28
N GLY A 399 1.62 -2.54 5.16
CA GLY A 399 1.15 -3.71 5.90
C GLY A 399 1.18 -3.47 7.41
N PHE A 400 2.28 -2.94 7.95
CA PHE A 400 2.38 -2.58 9.36
C PHE A 400 1.36 -1.51 9.79
N GLY A 401 1.21 -0.43 9.01
CA GLY A 401 0.19 0.60 9.25
C GLY A 401 -1.23 0.04 9.23
N GLY A 402 -1.53 -0.83 8.26
CA GLY A 402 -2.80 -1.55 8.17
C GLY A 402 -3.07 -2.41 9.41
N GLY A 403 -2.04 -3.05 9.98
CA GLY A 403 -2.14 -3.76 11.25
C GLY A 403 -2.58 -2.89 12.43
N LEU A 404 -2.03 -1.67 12.56
CA LEU A 404 -2.41 -0.71 13.61
C LEU A 404 -3.89 -0.30 13.49
N LEU A 405 -4.33 0.02 12.27
CA LEU A 405 -5.71 0.42 11.99
C LEU A 405 -6.67 -0.76 12.15
N LEU A 406 -6.24 -1.98 11.85
CA LEU A 406 -7.04 -3.20 12.08
C LEU A 406 -7.34 -3.41 13.56
N TYR A 407 -6.36 -3.17 14.43
CA TYR A 407 -6.54 -3.25 15.88
C TYR A 407 -7.64 -2.28 16.36
N ILE A 408 -7.65 -1.04 15.87
CA ILE A 408 -8.68 -0.05 16.20
C ILE A 408 -10.04 -0.45 15.62
N GLY A 409 -10.08 -0.78 14.33
CA GLY A 409 -11.30 -1.14 13.62
C GLY A 409 -12.01 -2.33 14.27
N THR A 410 -11.26 -3.37 14.64
CA THR A 410 -11.81 -4.52 15.36
C THR A 410 -12.35 -4.13 16.74
N GLY A 411 -11.64 -3.26 17.48
CA GLY A 411 -12.12 -2.71 18.76
C GLY A 411 -13.45 -1.96 18.63
N LEU A 412 -13.61 -1.12 17.61
CA LEU A 412 -14.84 -0.35 17.36
C LEU A 412 -16.01 -1.25 16.92
N VAL A 413 -15.75 -2.29 16.12
CA VAL A 413 -16.77 -3.29 15.74
C VAL A 413 -17.32 -4.02 16.97
N MET A 414 -16.47 -4.32 17.96
CA MET A 414 -16.92 -4.94 19.21
C MET A 414 -17.88 -4.06 20.02
N ASP A 415 -17.85 -2.74 19.85
CA ASP A 415 -18.80 -1.83 20.49
C ASP A 415 -20.20 -1.89 19.86
N ILE A 416 -20.32 -2.32 18.59
CA ILE A 416 -21.63 -2.58 17.93
C ILE A 416 -22.32 -3.76 18.62
N VAL A 417 -21.58 -4.83 18.93
CA VAL A 417 -22.11 -6.08 19.50
C VAL A 417 -22.71 -5.87 20.89
N LYS A 418 -22.24 -4.85 21.63
CA LYS A 418 -22.75 -4.50 22.97
C LYS A 418 -24.12 -3.82 22.94
N VAL A 419 -24.62 -3.42 21.77
CA VAL A 419 -25.93 -2.76 21.64
C VAL A 419 -27.05 -3.79 21.76
N SER A 420 -27.79 -3.74 22.88
CA SER A 420 -28.85 -4.70 23.21
C SER A 420 -30.20 -4.44 22.52
N ASP A 421 -30.49 -3.19 22.17
CA ASP A 421 -31.71 -2.82 21.45
C ASP A 421 -31.59 -3.14 19.96
N VAL A 422 -32.49 -3.98 19.43
CA VAL A 422 -32.45 -4.46 18.05
C VAL A 422 -32.55 -3.33 17.04
N ARG A 423 -33.44 -2.35 17.28
CA ARG A 423 -33.62 -1.22 16.35
C ARG A 423 -32.35 -0.38 16.27
N SER A 424 -31.76 -0.06 17.42
CA SER A 424 -30.49 0.67 17.50
C SER A 424 -29.37 -0.13 16.86
N ALA A 425 -29.28 -1.44 17.12
CA ALA A 425 -28.28 -2.31 16.53
C ALA A 425 -28.38 -2.34 14.99
N MET A 426 -29.59 -2.41 14.43
CA MET A 426 -29.79 -2.34 12.97
C MET A 426 -29.25 -1.03 12.39
N ILE A 427 -29.50 0.11 13.03
CA ILE A 427 -28.99 1.41 12.57
C ILE A 427 -27.46 1.45 12.68
N CYS A 428 -26.88 0.89 13.75
CA CYS A 428 -25.42 0.81 13.92
C CYS A 428 -24.77 -0.04 12.80
N TRP A 429 -25.36 -1.18 12.47
CA TRP A 429 -24.91 -2.03 11.36
C TRP A 429 -25.07 -1.35 9.99
N LEU A 430 -26.16 -0.61 9.77
CA LEU A 430 -26.35 0.17 8.54
C LEU A 430 -25.29 1.27 8.41
N SER A 431 -24.98 1.98 9.49
CA SER A 431 -23.90 2.98 9.51
C SER A 431 -22.53 2.36 9.22
N PHE A 432 -22.24 1.21 9.82
CA PHE A 432 -21.02 0.44 9.54
C PHE A 432 -20.93 0.02 8.07
N ILE A 433 -21.99 -0.57 7.51
CA ILE A 433 -22.01 -0.98 6.10
C ILE A 433 -21.85 0.22 5.18
N LEU A 434 -22.49 1.36 5.49
CA LEU A 434 -22.35 2.58 4.72
C LEU A 434 -20.90 3.07 4.71
N GLY A 435 -20.21 3.05 5.86
CA GLY A 435 -18.78 3.37 5.95
C GLY A 435 -17.92 2.43 5.13
N ALA A 436 -18.15 1.12 5.27
CA ALA A 436 -17.40 0.11 4.52
C ALA A 436 -17.60 0.22 3.01
N VAL A 437 -18.83 0.48 2.55
CA VAL A 437 -19.13 0.66 1.12
C VAL A 437 -18.56 1.99 0.61
N ALA A 438 -18.68 3.08 1.37
CA ALA A 438 -18.18 4.39 0.96
C ALA A 438 -16.69 4.32 0.61
N LEU A 439 -15.91 3.58 1.40
CA LEU A 439 -14.50 3.37 1.12
C LEU A 439 -14.24 2.21 0.15
N GLY A 440 -14.94 1.08 0.27
CA GLY A 440 -14.74 -0.05 -0.65
C GLY A 440 -14.99 0.31 -2.12
N LEU A 441 -15.88 1.27 -2.40
CA LEU A 441 -16.12 1.77 -3.76
C LEU A 441 -14.92 2.51 -4.35
N THR A 442 -14.07 3.13 -3.53
CA THR A 442 -12.88 3.85 -4.04
C THR A 442 -11.80 2.88 -4.53
N ALA A 443 -11.81 1.63 -4.05
CA ALA A 443 -10.86 0.60 -4.46
C ALA A 443 -11.22 -0.09 -5.79
N LEU A 444 -12.45 0.04 -6.30
CA LEU A 444 -12.91 -0.70 -7.50
C LEU A 444 -12.22 -0.28 -8.81
N ASN A 445 -11.64 0.92 -8.86
CA ASN A 445 -10.92 1.44 -10.02
C ASN A 445 -9.59 2.06 -9.58
N HIS A 446 -8.89 1.41 -8.64
CA HIS A 446 -7.59 1.89 -8.20
C HIS A 446 -6.58 1.75 -9.35
N ILE A 447 -5.85 2.82 -9.66
CA ILE A 447 -4.92 2.89 -10.78
C ILE A 447 -3.51 3.06 -10.22
N HIS A 448 -2.58 2.22 -10.67
CA HIS A 448 -1.17 2.33 -10.35
C HIS A 448 -0.41 3.08 -11.43
N CYS A 449 0.64 3.80 -11.01
CA CYS A 449 1.66 4.25 -11.94
C CYS A 449 2.53 3.06 -12.33
N GLU A 450 2.15 2.43 -13.43
CA GLU A 450 2.96 1.39 -14.08
C GLU A 450 3.84 2.02 -15.15
N CYS A 451 5.11 1.66 -15.09
CA CYS A 451 6.17 2.24 -15.88
C CYS A 451 6.19 1.62 -17.29
N PHE A 452 5.16 1.88 -18.09
CA PHE A 452 5.07 1.41 -19.47
C PHE A 452 5.07 2.58 -20.45
N GLY A 453 5.87 2.42 -21.52
CA GLY A 453 6.00 3.39 -22.60
C GLY A 453 4.65 3.75 -23.22
N ASP A 454 4.55 5.01 -23.61
CA ASP A 454 3.34 5.75 -23.95
C ASP A 454 2.36 5.11 -24.95
N GLU A 455 1.10 5.54 -24.76
CA GLU A 455 -0.04 5.61 -25.69
C GLU A 455 -0.71 4.30 -26.18
N SER A 456 -1.97 4.13 -25.75
CA SER A 456 -3.08 3.41 -26.43
C SER A 456 -3.24 1.88 -26.27
N SER A 457 -3.68 1.40 -25.11
CA SER A 457 -4.21 0.01 -25.01
C SER A 457 -5.32 -0.26 -24.00
N HIS A 458 -6.13 0.74 -23.61
CA HIS A 458 -7.42 0.47 -22.94
C HIS A 458 -8.64 0.44 -23.88
N GLU A 459 -8.44 0.49 -25.20
CA GLU A 459 -9.48 0.09 -26.17
C GLU A 459 -9.19 -1.33 -26.65
N GLY A 460 -9.74 -2.36 -25.97
CA GLY A 460 -9.54 -3.69 -26.53
C GLY A 460 -9.98 -4.94 -25.79
N HIS A 461 -10.80 -4.91 -24.73
CA HIS A 461 -11.44 -6.14 -24.25
C HIS A 461 -12.92 -5.92 -23.95
N ASN A 462 -13.72 -5.93 -25.03
CA ASN A 462 -15.10 -6.39 -24.99
C ASN A 462 -15.08 -7.91 -25.14
N HIS A 463 -15.13 -8.65 -24.03
CA HIS A 463 -15.73 -9.99 -23.98
C HIS A 463 -16.45 -10.19 -22.66
#